data_AF-A0A939VT46-F1
#
_entry.id   AF-A0A939VT46-F1
#
_cell.length_a   1.000
_cell.length_b   1.000
_cell.length_c   1.000
_cell.angle_alpha   90.00
_cell.angle_beta   90.00
_cell.angle_gamma   90.00
#
_symmetry.space_group_name_H-M   'P 1'
#
loop_
_entity.id
_entity.type
_entity.pdbx_description
1 polymer ?
#
loop_
_entity_poly.entity_id
_entity_poly.type
_entity_poly.pdbx_seq_one_letter_code
_entity_poly.pdbx_strand_id
1 'polypeptide(L)'
;MERNYIILAYKLPGQMARMIRRLSDGPETRFYIHVDKTFDMEPFVKACEGLPDVFFLTGDDRVHSYWGDYGTAQASLNAMRRIVRDGRKG
;
A
#
# COMPACT_ATOMS: atom_id res chain seq x y z
N MET A 1 5.31 -19.28 -0.61
CA MET A 1 6.02 -18.38 0.33
C MET A 1 5.17 -17.13 0.43
N GLU A 2 4.89 -16.66 1.65
CA GLU A 2 4.18 -15.39 1.86
C GLU A 2 4.94 -14.22 1.24
N ARG A 3 4.22 -13.29 0.61
CA ARG A 3 4.78 -12.07 0.03
C ARG A 3 3.95 -10.86 0.42
N ASN A 4 4.56 -9.90 1.09
CA ASN A 4 3.92 -8.65 1.49
C ASN A 4 4.52 -7.49 0.69
N TYR A 5 3.86 -7.06 -0.37
CA TYR A 5 4.28 -5.91 -1.16
C TYR A 5 3.92 -4.62 -0.44
N ILE A 6 4.89 -3.71 -0.31
CA ILE A 6 4.67 -2.35 0.14
C ILE A 6 4.64 -1.46 -1.09
N ILE A 7 3.54 -0.74 -1.30
CA ILE A 7 3.35 0.19 -2.42
C ILE A 7 3.20 1.59 -1.84
N LEU A 8 4.12 2.49 -2.21
CA LEU A 8 4.00 3.92 -1.94
C LEU A 8 3.47 4.61 -3.20
N ALA A 9 2.31 5.24 -3.11
CA ALA A 9 1.60 5.81 -4.25
C ALA A 9 1.15 7.25 -3.98
N TYR A 10 1.08 8.05 -5.04
CA TYR A 10 0.54 9.41 -4.96
C TYR A 10 -0.16 9.86 -6.25
N LYS A 11 -0.04 9.10 -7.35
CA LYS A 11 -0.73 9.35 -8.63
C LYS A 11 -1.12 8.04 -9.33
N LEU A 12 -1.98 8.15 -10.35
CA LEU A 12 -2.33 7.08 -11.31
C LEU A 12 -2.94 5.81 -10.67
N PRO A 13 -4.10 5.93 -9.99
CA PRO A 13 -4.74 4.80 -9.30
C PRO A 13 -5.03 3.59 -10.20
N GLY A 14 -5.44 3.81 -11.46
CA GLY A 14 -5.66 2.73 -12.42
C GLY A 14 -4.39 1.97 -12.81
N GLN A 15 -3.25 2.65 -12.87
CA GLN A 15 -1.95 2.00 -13.11
C GLN A 15 -1.55 1.13 -11.91
N MET A 16 -1.72 1.65 -10.69
CA MET A 16 -1.47 0.90 -9.46
C MET A 16 -2.34 -0.36 -9.40
N ALA A 17 -3.64 -0.25 -9.65
CA ALA A 17 -4.54 -1.40 -9.67
C ALA A 17 -4.17 -2.42 -10.75
N ARG A 18 -3.75 -1.97 -11.94
CA ARG A 18 -3.25 -2.85 -13.01
C ARG A 18 -1.97 -3.58 -12.58
N MET A 19 -1.06 -2.91 -11.87
CA MET A 19 0.16 -3.51 -11.34
C MET A 19 -0.16 -4.58 -10.29
N ILE A 20 -1.04 -4.27 -9.32
CA ILE A 20 -1.49 -5.21 -8.29
C ILE A 20 -2.09 -6.47 -8.93
N ARG A 21 -2.99 -6.31 -9.92
CA ARG A 21 -3.56 -7.45 -10.66
C ARG A 21 -2.53 -8.36 -11.32
N ARG A 22 -1.37 -7.83 -11.71
CA ARG A 22 -0.30 -8.60 -12.38
C ARG A 22 0.68 -9.22 -11.39
N LEU A 23 0.86 -8.62 -10.23
CA LEU A 23 1.70 -9.15 -9.15
C LEU A 23 0.96 -10.18 -8.27
N SER A 24 -0.37 -10.14 -8.27
CA SER A 24 -1.19 -11.09 -7.54
C SER A 24 -1.05 -12.49 -8.14
N ASP A 25 -0.26 -13.35 -7.50
CA ASP A 25 0.06 -14.73 -7.94
C ASP A 25 -0.56 -15.82 -7.06
N GLY A 26 -1.46 -15.47 -6.13
CA GLY A 26 -2.18 -16.42 -5.27
C GLY A 26 -2.56 -15.84 -3.90
N PRO A 27 -3.18 -16.66 -3.02
CA PRO A 27 -3.68 -16.23 -1.71
C PRO A 27 -2.59 -15.84 -0.69
N GLU A 28 -1.33 -16.09 -1.02
CA GLU A 28 -0.17 -15.77 -0.17
C GLU A 28 0.46 -14.40 -0.46
N THR A 29 -0.10 -13.67 -1.42
CA THR A 29 0.41 -12.36 -1.87
C THR A 29 -0.52 -11.24 -1.42
N ARG A 30 0.03 -10.28 -0.69
CA ARG A 30 -0.71 -9.20 -0.03
C ARG A 30 -0.09 -7.86 -0.40
N PHE A 31 -0.91 -6.81 -0.44
CA PHE A 31 -0.50 -5.47 -0.85
C PHE A 31 -0.84 -4.45 0.23
N TYR A 32 0.17 -3.84 0.82
CA TYR A 32 0.04 -2.76 1.80
C TYR A 32 0.35 -1.44 1.11
N ILE A 33 -0.66 -0.58 1.00
CA ILE A 33 -0.62 0.61 0.17
C ILE A 33 -0.64 1.83 1.06
N HIS A 34 0.43 2.61 0.99
CA HIS A 34 0.44 3.98 1.46
C HIS A 34 0.11 4.90 0.27
N VAL A 35 -0.98 5.66 0.41
CA VAL A 35 -1.22 6.82 -0.46
C VAL A 35 -0.76 8.06 0.29
N ASP A 36 0.12 8.86 -0.31
CA ASP A 36 0.63 10.09 0.32
C ASP A 36 -0.52 10.94 0.89
N LYS A 37 -0.33 11.44 2.13
CA LYS A 37 -1.36 12.18 2.87
C LYS A 37 -1.84 13.45 2.16
N THR A 38 -1.04 13.98 1.24
CA THR A 38 -1.34 15.18 0.44
C THR A 38 -2.41 14.94 -0.61
N PHE A 39 -2.60 13.69 -1.08
CA PHE A 39 -3.49 13.36 -2.20
C PHE A 39 -4.79 12.71 -1.72
N ASP A 40 -5.85 12.73 -2.52
CA ASP A 40 -7.04 11.94 -2.17
C ASP A 40 -6.77 10.44 -2.38
N MET A 41 -7.13 9.62 -1.38
CA MET A 41 -6.95 8.17 -1.43
C MET A 41 -8.16 7.48 -2.07
N GLU A 42 -9.33 8.12 -2.07
CA GLU A 42 -10.59 7.50 -2.51
C GLU A 42 -10.51 6.95 -3.95
N PRO A 43 -9.89 7.65 -4.94
CA PRO A 43 -9.69 7.10 -6.29
C PRO A 43 -8.85 5.82 -6.34
N PHE A 44 -7.91 5.64 -5.39
CA PHE A 44 -7.09 4.42 -5.30
C PHE A 44 -7.88 3.25 -4.72
N VAL A 45 -8.71 3.52 -3.71
CA VAL A 45 -9.63 2.53 -3.13
C VAL A 45 -10.59 2.03 -4.21
N LYS A 46 -11.27 2.94 -4.92
CA LYS A 46 -12.17 2.60 -6.03
C LYS A 46 -11.47 1.79 -7.12
N ALA A 47 -10.25 2.16 -7.51
CA ALA A 47 -9.53 1.43 -8.56
C ALA A 47 -9.17 -0.02 -8.15
N CYS A 48 -9.06 -0.28 -6.84
CA CYS A 48 -8.75 -1.60 -6.28
C CYS A 48 -10.01 -2.36 -5.82
N GLU A 49 -11.21 -1.85 -6.04
CA GLU A 49 -12.46 -2.57 -5.73
C GLU A 49 -12.46 -3.95 -6.38
N GLY A 50 -12.81 -4.96 -5.57
CA GLY A 50 -12.82 -6.37 -5.99
C GLY A 50 -11.45 -7.05 -6.07
N LEU A 51 -10.33 -6.35 -5.78
CA LEU A 51 -9.02 -6.99 -5.65
C LEU A 51 -8.87 -7.64 -4.27
N PRO A 52 -8.43 -8.91 -4.18
CA PRO A 52 -8.19 -9.55 -2.89
C PRO A 52 -6.93 -9.00 -2.24
N ASP A 53 -6.87 -9.10 -0.91
CA ASP A 53 -5.63 -8.91 -0.13
C ASP A 53 -4.94 -7.55 -0.32
N VAL A 54 -5.74 -6.49 -0.54
CA VAL A 54 -5.31 -5.10 -0.62
C VAL A 54 -5.66 -4.33 0.67
N PHE A 55 -4.66 -3.74 1.31
CA PHE A 55 -4.77 -3.04 2.58
C PHE A 55 -4.22 -1.61 2.46
N PHE A 56 -5.06 -0.61 2.64
CA PHE A 56 -4.64 0.80 2.67
C PHE A 56 -4.23 1.24 4.08
N LEU A 57 -3.14 1.99 4.19
CA LEU A 57 -2.79 2.69 5.42
C LEU A 57 -3.72 3.90 5.60
N THR A 58 -4.21 4.08 6.82
CA THR A 58 -5.18 5.11 7.19
C THR A 58 -4.78 5.77 8.51
N GLY A 59 -5.46 6.87 8.87
CA GLY A 59 -5.18 7.60 10.11
C GLY A 59 -3.73 8.07 10.20
N ASP A 60 -3.10 7.81 11.36
CA ASP A 60 -1.72 8.24 11.65
C ASP A 60 -0.65 7.46 10.87
N ASP A 61 -0.98 6.26 10.37
CA ASP A 61 -0.06 5.47 9.55
C ASP A 61 0.13 6.07 8.14
N ARG A 62 -0.76 6.97 7.74
CA ARG A 62 -0.73 7.67 6.45
C ARG A 62 -0.07 9.06 6.59
N VAL A 63 1.19 9.14 6.18
CA VAL A 63 2.04 10.34 6.33
C VAL A 63 2.27 11.09 5.00
N HIS A 64 2.74 12.34 5.08
CA HIS A 64 3.29 13.04 3.91
C HIS A 64 4.64 12.40 3.54
N SER A 65 4.90 12.20 2.25
CA SER A 65 6.12 11.58 1.71
C SER A 65 6.72 12.44 0.61
N TYR A 66 7.25 13.61 1.00
CA TYR A 66 7.93 14.50 0.07
C TYR A 66 9.19 13.84 -0.49
N TRP A 67 9.54 14.24 -1.71
CA TRP A 67 10.72 13.71 -2.39
C TRP A 67 11.98 14.04 -1.60
N GLY A 68 12.77 13.01 -1.28
CA GLY A 68 14.01 13.13 -0.51
C GLY A 68 13.83 13.31 1.00
N ASP A 69 12.61 13.33 1.51
CA ASP A 69 12.32 13.54 2.93
C ASP A 69 12.08 12.22 3.70
N TYR A 70 12.17 12.29 5.04
CA TYR A 70 11.92 11.19 5.97
C TYR A 70 10.57 10.51 5.76
N GLY A 71 9.55 11.25 5.32
CA GLY A 71 8.21 10.75 5.09
C GLY A 71 8.12 9.47 4.25
N THR A 72 8.98 9.33 3.24
CA THR A 72 9.04 8.12 2.38
C THR A 72 9.51 6.89 3.17
N ALA A 73 10.51 7.07 4.04
CA ALA A 73 10.99 6.01 4.93
C ALA A 73 9.93 5.67 5.98
N GLN A 74 9.30 6.69 6.58
CA GLN A 74 8.24 6.52 7.57
C GLN A 74 7.03 5.77 7.01
N ALA A 75 6.62 6.06 5.77
CA ALA A 75 5.53 5.36 5.08
C ALA A 75 5.83 3.85 4.94
N SER A 76 7.05 3.51 4.52
CA SER A 76 7.51 2.11 4.45
C SER A 76 7.51 1.44 5.82
N LEU A 77 8.02 2.11 6.85
CA LEU A 77 8.05 1.58 8.23
C LEU A 77 6.64 1.37 8.80
N ASN A 78 5.69 2.26 8.51
CA ASN A 78 4.30 2.10 8.93
C ASN A 78 3.65 0.88 8.26
N ALA A 79 3.92 0.66 6.96
CA ALA A 79 3.47 -0.54 6.27
C ALA A 79 4.07 -1.81 6.90
N MET A 80 5.37 -1.82 7.21
CA MET A 80 6.01 -2.96 7.90
C MET A 80 5.41 -3.22 9.29
N ARG A 81 5.16 -2.17 10.08
CA ARG A 81 4.48 -2.32 11.38
C ARG A 81 3.07 -2.89 11.21
N ARG A 82 2.35 -2.47 10.18
CA ARG A 82 1.01 -3.00 9.87
C ARG A 82 1.08 -4.49 9.49
N ILE A 83 2.03 -4.89 8.64
CA ILE A 83 2.28 -6.30 8.28
C ILE A 83 2.49 -7.16 9.54
N VAL A 84 3.33 -6.69 10.47
CA VAL A 84 3.61 -7.38 11.73
C VAL A 84 2.37 -7.45 12.63
N ARG A 85 1.60 -6.36 12.74
CA ARG A 85 0.32 -6.33 13.51
C ARG A 85 -0.71 -7.30 12.95
N ASP A 86 -0.75 -7.46 11.63
CA ASP A 86 -1.65 -8.40 10.95
C ASP A 86 -1.14 -9.87 11.02
N GLY A 87 -0.06 -10.11 11.76
CA GLY A 87 0.49 -11.45 12.02
C GLY A 87 1.13 -12.11 10.79
N ARG A 88 1.46 -11.34 9.76
CA ARG A 88 2.01 -11.85 8.50
C ARG A 88 3.52 -12.03 8.58
N LYS A 89 4.04 -12.99 7.83
CA LYS A 89 5.48 -13.28 7.72
C LYS A 89 5.98 -12.99 6.30
N GLY A 90 7.29 -12.79 6.15
CA GLY A 90 7.92 -12.40 4.87
C GLY A 90 7.63 -10.96 4.47
#